data_AF-A0A9D5D515-F1
#
_entry.id   AF-A0A9D5D515-F1
#
_cell.length_a   1.000
_cell.length_b   1.000
_cell.length_c   1.000
_cell.angle_alpha   90.00
_cell.angle_beta   90.00
_cell.angle_gamma   90.00
#
_symmetry.space_group_name_H-M   'P 1'
#
loop_
_entity.id
_entity.type
_entity.pdbx_description
1 polymer ?
#
loop_
_entity_poly.entity_id
_entity_poly.type
_entity_poly.pdbx_seq_one_letter_code
_entity_poly.pdbx_strand_id
1 'polypeptide(L)' 'MEAEAARNAKDTLELAFQISNILETGLDRHTLSLLIALCDRDVNPEALAALVRELSPPRQTTAALPPPTPRQP' A
#
# COMPACT_ATOMS: atom_id res chain seq x y z
N MET A 1 -16.07 -7.51 26.46
CA MET A 1 -16.32 -7.98 25.09
C MET A 1 -15.82 -6.97 24.05
N GLU A 2 -16.28 -5.70 24.04
CA GLU A 2 -15.84 -4.72 23.03
C GLU A 2 -14.33 -4.42 23.00
N ALA A 3 -13.67 -4.40 24.17
CA ALA A 3 -12.23 -4.21 24.27
C ALA A 3 -11.42 -5.34 23.59
N GLU A 4 -11.97 -6.56 23.55
CA GLU A 4 -11.34 -7.73 22.94
C GLU A 4 -11.52 -7.72 21.42
N ALA A 5 -12.69 -7.32 20.93
CA ALA A 5 -12.94 -7.10 19.51
C ALA A 5 -12.04 -5.99 18.94
N ALA A 6 -11.88 -4.88 19.67
CA ALA A 6 -10.98 -3.79 19.28
C ALA A 6 -9.50 -4.23 19.27
N ARG A 7 -9.09 -5.09 20.20
CA ARG A 7 -7.75 -5.70 20.22
C ARG A 7 -7.55 -6.59 18.99
N ASN A 8 -8.51 -7.46 18.70
CA ASN A 8 -8.44 -8.40 17.59
C ASN A 8 -8.39 -7.68 16.23
N ALA A 9 -9.16 -6.59 16.06
CA ALA A 9 -9.13 -5.77 14.85
C ALA A 9 -7.76 -5.11 14.63
N LYS A 10 -7.13 -4.63 15.69
CA LYS A 10 -5.77 -4.06 15.63
C LYS A 10 -4.73 -5.09 15.25
N ASP A 11 -4.77 -6.27 15.86
CA ASP A 11 -3.87 -7.39 15.56
C ASP A 11 -4.01 -7.84 14.10
N THR A 12 -5.26 -7.98 13.63
CA THR A 12 -5.58 -8.33 12.25
C THR A 12 -5.02 -7.31 11.26
N LEU A 13 -5.20 -6.01 11.55
CA LEU A 13 -4.66 -4.94 10.71
C LEU A 13 -3.13 -4.92 10.70
N GLU A 14 -2.49 -5.20 11.83
CA GLU A 14 -1.04 -5.28 11.92
C GLU A 14 -0.48 -6.46 11.13
N LEU A 15 -1.12 -7.63 11.20
CA LEU A 15 -0.75 -8.79 10.40
C LEU A 15 -0.92 -8.50 8.89
N ALA A 16 -2.03 -7.89 8.50
CA ALA A 16 -2.26 -7.48 7.12
C ALA A 16 -1.19 -6.48 6.62
N PHE A 17 -0.75 -5.56 7.49
CA PHE A 17 0.31 -4.61 7.16
C PHE A 17 1.67 -5.30 6.97
N GLN A 18 1.99 -6.30 7.80
CA GLN A 18 3.19 -7.11 7.61
C GLN A 18 3.17 -7.85 6.26
N ILE A 19 2.04 -8.45 5.90
CA ILE A 19 1.87 -9.10 4.59
C ILE A 19 2.05 -8.10 3.44
N SER A 20 1.41 -6.94 3.54
CA SER A 20 1.54 -5.83 2.58
C SER A 20 3.00 -5.40 2.37
N ASN A 21 3.78 -5.35 3.44
CA ASN A 21 5.20 -4.98 3.41
C ASN A 21 6.07 -6.07 2.79
N ILE A 22 5.78 -7.35 3.06
CA ILE A 22 6.46 -8.49 2.42
C ILE A 22 6.22 -8.50 0.92
N LEU A 23 5.00 -8.16 0.50
CA LEU A 23 4.62 -8.06 -0.93
C LEU A 23 5.06 -6.73 -1.57
N GLU A 24 5.75 -5.86 -0.82
CA GLU A 24 6.21 -4.54 -1.26
C GLU A 24 5.13 -3.70 -1.97
N THR A 25 3.88 -3.80 -1.51
CA THR A 25 2.76 -3.08 -2.12
C THR A 25 2.82 -1.56 -1.91
N GLY A 26 3.62 -1.12 -0.92
CA GLY A 26 3.81 0.30 -0.60
C GLY A 26 2.59 0.96 0.06
N LEU A 27 1.71 0.17 0.69
CA LEU A 27 0.50 0.68 1.35
C LEU A 27 0.77 1.08 2.81
N ASP A 28 0.39 2.30 3.17
CA ASP A 28 0.38 2.76 4.56
C ASP A 28 -0.70 2.06 5.41
N ARG A 29 -0.49 2.00 6.73
CA ARG A 29 -1.48 1.43 7.69
C ARG A 29 -2.86 2.09 7.58
N HIS A 30 -2.89 3.39 7.34
CA HIS A 30 -4.15 4.13 7.19
C HIS A 30 -4.90 3.70 5.93
N THR A 31 -4.21 3.64 4.79
CA THR A 31 -4.75 3.16 3.52
C THR A 31 -5.24 1.74 3.66
N LEU A 32 -4.42 0.84 4.22
CA LEU A 32 -4.80 -0.56 4.44
C LEU A 32 -6.07 -0.71 5.30
N SER A 33 -6.19 0.09 6.37
CA SER A 33 -7.40 0.13 7.21
C SER A 33 -8.64 0.49 6.39
N LEU A 34 -8.51 1.51 5.53
CA LEU A 34 -9.60 1.95 4.67
C LEU A 34 -9.98 0.87 3.64
N LEU A 35 -8.98 0.20 3.06
CA LEU A 35 -9.22 -0.89 2.10
C LEU A 35 -9.97 -2.05 2.76
N ILE A 36 -9.60 -2.44 3.98
CA ILE A 36 -10.29 -3.48 4.74
C ILE A 36 -11.74 -3.07 5.01
N ALA A 37 -11.98 -1.83 5.43
CA ALA A 37 -13.34 -1.31 5.67
C ALA A 37 -14.19 -1.21 4.39
N LEU A 38 -13.56 -1.01 3.22
CA LEU A 38 -14.24 -1.04 1.93
C LEU A 38 -14.54 -2.47 1.47
N CYS A 39 -13.59 -3.40 1.64
CA CYS A 39 -13.81 -4.82 1.37
C CYS A 39 -14.93 -5.42 2.24
N ASP A 40 -15.07 -4.98 3.50
CA ASP A 40 -16.16 -5.39 4.40
C ASP A 40 -17.55 -5.00 3.86
N ARG A 41 -17.62 -4.00 2.97
CA ARG A 41 -18.84 -3.53 2.30
C ARG A 41 -19.11 -4.20 0.95
N ASP A 42 -18.52 -5.37 0.70
CA ASP A 42 -18.67 -6.14 -0.55
C ASP A 42 -18.06 -5.44 -1.79
N VAL A 43 -17.10 -4.52 -1.58
CA VAL A 43 -16.38 -3.88 -2.68
C VAL A 43 -15.39 -4.86 -3.30
N ASN A 44 -15.36 -4.92 -4.64
CA ASN A 44 -14.42 -5.77 -5.36
C ASN A 44 -12.96 -5.35 -5.05
N PRO A 45 -12.13 -6.23 -4.47
CA PRO A 45 -10.74 -5.93 -4.15
C PRO A 45 -9.88 -5.66 -5.39
N GLU A 46 -10.22 -6.23 -6.56
CA GLU A 46 -9.47 -5.97 -7.81
C GLU A 46 -9.67 -4.52 -8.29
N ALA A 47 -10.91 -4.03 -8.25
CA ALA A 47 -11.22 -2.64 -8.60
C ALA A 47 -10.55 -1.66 -7.63
N LEU A 48 -10.53 -2.03 -6.34
CA LEU A 48 -9.88 -1.26 -5.29
C LEU A 48 -8.36 -1.20 -5.49
N ALA A 49 -7.73 -2.32 -5.87
CA ALA A 49 -6.31 -2.36 -6.20
C ALA A 49 -5.97 -1.49 -7.42
N ALA A 50 -6.81 -1.48 -8.46
CA ALA A 50 -6.63 -0.60 -9.61
C ALA A 50 -6.69 0.87 -9.20
N LEU A 51 -7.70 1.27 -8.42
CA LEU A 51 -7.85 2.64 -7.92
C LEU A 51 -6.65 3.07 -7.07
N VAL A 52 -6.18 2.20 -6.17
CA VAL A 52 -5.01 2.48 -5.34
C VAL A 52 -3.75 2.65 -6.18
N ARG A 53 -3.58 1.85 -7.25
CA ARG A 53 -2.45 1.99 -8.18
C ARG A 53 -2.52 3.27 -9.02
N GLU A 54 -3.71 3.75 -9.35
CA GLU A 54 -3.91 5.02 -10.07
C GLU A 54 -3.73 6.25 -9.16
N LEU A 55 -4.18 6.16 -7.90
CA LEU A 55 -4.06 7.24 -6.92
C LEU A 55 -2.67 7.32 -6.27
N SER A 56 -1.95 6.20 -6.21
CA SER A 56 -0.59 6.19 -5.72
C SER A 56 0.27 6.97 -6.71
N PRO A 57 0.95 8.05 -6.28
CA PRO A 57 1.84 8.78 -7.18
C PRO A 57 2.82 7.78 -7.79
N PRO A 58 3.24 7.96 -9.06
CA PRO A 58 4.21 7.05 -9.67
C PRO A 58 5.36 6.93 -8.69
N ARG A 59 5.54 5.70 -8.15
CA ARG A 59 6.67 5.36 -7.28
C ARG A 59 7.85 5.93 -8.03
N GLN A 60 8.46 6.97 -7.48
CA GLN A 60 9.44 7.76 -8.18
C GLN A 60 10.57 6.78 -8.46
N THR A 61 10.53 6.12 -9.62
CA THR A 61 11.68 5.50 -10.20
C THR A 61 12.54 6.71 -10.48
N THR A 62 13.36 7.07 -9.49
CA THR A 62 14.59 7.79 -9.72
C THR A 62 15.38 6.89 -10.66
N ALA A 63 14.99 6.88 -11.94
CA ALA A 63 15.85 6.58 -13.05
C ALA A 63 16.89 7.69 -12.96
N ALA A 64 17.89 7.44 -12.12
CA ALA A 64 19.11 8.18 -12.08
C ALA A 64 19.54 8.32 -13.53
N LEU A 65 19.48 9.57 -14.02
CA LEU A 65 19.96 9.92 -15.34
C LEU A 65 21.35 9.28 -15.50
N PRO A 66 21.65 8.59 -16.62
CA PRO A 66 23.03 8.23 -16.89
C PRO A 66 23.86 9.54 -16.83
N PRO A 67 25.01 9.54 -16.13
CA PRO A 67 25.82 10.74 -15.99
C PRO A 67 26.14 11.28 -17.39
N PRO A 68 26.07 12.61 -17.62
CA PRO A 68 26.44 13.17 -18.91
C PRO A 68 27.90 12.82 -19.15
N THR A 69 28.16 12.01 -20.17
CA THR A 69 29.51 11.71 -20.63
C THR A 69 30.16 13.04 -21.01
N PRO A 70 31.25 13.46 -20.35
CA PRO A 70 31.98 14.63 -20.82
C PRO A 70 32.57 14.29 -22.18
N ARG A 71 32.08 14.98 -23.23
CA ARG A 71 32.78 15.04 -24.52
C ARG A 71 34.14 15.69 -24.25
N GLN A 72 35.19 14.89 -24.19
CA GLN A 72 36.56 15.41 -24.22
C GLN A 72 36.99 15.65 -25.68
N PRO A 73 37.74 16.74 -25.96
CA PRO A 73 38.27 17.07 -27.29
C PRO A 73 39.42 16.17 -27.73
#